data_AF-A0A935E851-F1
#
_entry.id   AF-A0A935E851-F1
#
_cell.length_a   1.000
_cell.length_b   1.000
_cell.length_c   1.000
_cell.angle_alpha   90.00
_cell.angle_beta   90.00
_cell.angle_gamma   90.00
#
_symmetry.space_group_name_H-M   'P 1'
#
loop_
_entity.id
_entity.type
_entity.pdbx_description
1 polymer ?
#
loop_
_entity_poly.entity_id
_entity_poly.type
_entity_poly.pdbx_seq_one_letter_code
_entity_poly.pdbx_strand_id
1 'polypeptide(L)'
;MKVINNEILNLIKNYSSKEIEDQIIQWAPPIICFGNIDKSKIATVGINPSNKEFVNNMGIEITGYKRRFPTLQSLNIQNWNEINESHVYKIKDSYENYFKNNSYDIWFKKLDFILSECGFSFYFPSYNACHIDLVPFTTKLKWEV
;
A
#
# COMPACT_ATOMS: atom_id res chain seq x y z
N MET A 1 12.21 -12.08 4.74
CA MET A 1 12.19 -12.11 3.26
C MET A 1 11.11 -13.03 2.66
N LYS A 2 11.00 -14.34 2.99
CA LYS A 2 9.93 -15.23 2.47
C LYS A 2 8.52 -14.93 3.04
N VAL A 3 8.43 -14.40 4.27
CA VAL A 3 7.16 -14.21 4.98
C VAL A 3 6.25 -13.20 4.29
N ILE A 4 6.75 -12.00 3.95
CA ILE A 4 5.95 -10.95 3.27
C ILE A 4 5.44 -11.43 1.92
N ASN A 5 6.29 -12.09 1.12
CA ASN A 5 5.87 -12.61 -0.19
C ASN A 5 4.75 -13.64 -0.05
N ASN A 6 4.87 -14.55 0.91
CA ASN A 6 3.82 -15.54 1.20
C ASN A 6 2.54 -14.87 1.68
N GLU A 7 2.64 -13.81 2.49
CA GLU A 7 1.49 -13.07 2.99
C GLU A 7 0.76 -12.32 1.87
N ILE A 8 1.49 -11.68 0.94
CA ILE A 8 0.90 -11.08 -0.27
C ILE A 8 0.08 -12.13 -1.02
N LEU A 9 0.66 -13.32 -1.25
CA LEU A 9 -0.03 -14.40 -1.97
C LEU A 9 -1.26 -14.92 -1.21
N ASN A 10 -1.18 -15.04 0.12
CA ASN A 10 -2.30 -15.47 0.95
C ASN A 10 -3.44 -14.46 0.91
N LEU A 11 -3.14 -13.16 1.07
CA LEU A 11 -4.14 -12.09 1.00
C LEU A 11 -4.78 -12.01 -0.38
N ILE A 12 -4.00 -12.22 -1.45
CA ILE A 12 -4.51 -12.27 -2.82
C ILE A 12 -5.46 -13.44 -3.03
N LYS A 13 -5.19 -14.62 -2.47
CA LYS A 13 -6.15 -15.75 -2.52
C LYS A 13 -7.47 -15.39 -1.84
N ASN A 14 -7.42 -14.57 -0.80
CA ASN A 14 -8.60 -14.11 -0.05
C ASN A 14 -9.40 -13.01 -0.77
N TYR A 15 -8.93 -12.44 -1.90
CA TYR A 15 -9.75 -11.52 -2.73
C TYR A 15 -11.06 -12.18 -3.23
N SER A 16 -11.13 -13.51 -3.23
CA SER A 16 -12.20 -14.30 -3.83
C SER A 16 -13.44 -14.52 -2.94
N SER A 17 -13.48 -14.00 -1.71
CA SER A 17 -14.70 -14.07 -0.89
C SER A 17 -15.71 -13.01 -1.31
N LYS A 18 -16.88 -13.45 -1.79
CA LYS A 18 -17.98 -12.63 -2.34
C LYS A 18 -18.42 -11.45 -1.47
N GLU A 19 -18.24 -11.55 -0.14
CA GLU A 19 -18.67 -10.54 0.84
C GLU A 19 -17.80 -9.27 0.87
N ILE A 20 -16.52 -9.39 0.52
CA ILE A 20 -15.57 -8.26 0.50
C ILE A 20 -15.57 -7.59 -0.87
N GLU A 21 -16.01 -8.30 -1.91
CA GLU A 21 -15.75 -7.97 -3.31
C GLU A 21 -16.30 -6.59 -3.71
N ASP A 22 -17.49 -6.26 -3.23
CA ASP A 22 -18.18 -5.01 -3.55
C ASP A 22 -17.58 -3.79 -2.84
N GLN A 23 -16.90 -3.98 -1.72
CA GLN A 23 -16.42 -2.91 -0.86
C GLN A 23 -14.99 -2.47 -1.19
N ILE A 24 -14.19 -3.33 -1.83
CA ILE A 24 -12.77 -3.08 -2.11
C ILE A 24 -12.49 -2.75 -3.57
N ILE A 25 -11.35 -2.11 -3.82
CA ILE A 25 -10.85 -1.87 -5.18
C ILE A 25 -10.19 -3.16 -5.70
N GLN A 26 -10.94 -3.91 -6.51
CA GLN A 26 -10.53 -5.23 -7.02
C GLN A 26 -9.22 -5.22 -7.82
N TRP A 27 -8.91 -4.12 -8.50
CA TRP A 27 -7.72 -4.01 -9.34
C TRP A 27 -6.47 -3.49 -8.59
N ALA A 28 -6.63 -3.13 -7.31
CA ALA A 28 -5.54 -2.78 -6.41
C ALA A 28 -5.06 -4.05 -5.66
N PRO A 29 -3.76 -4.21 -5.39
CA PRO A 29 -3.24 -5.28 -4.55
C PRO A 29 -3.59 -5.00 -3.08
N PRO A 30 -3.46 -6.01 -2.19
CA PRO A 30 -3.40 -5.72 -0.78
C PRO A 30 -2.18 -4.82 -0.49
N ILE A 31 -2.24 -4.00 0.55
CA ILE A 31 -1.12 -3.20 1.04
C ILE A 31 -0.85 -3.61 2.49
N ILE A 32 0.25 -4.33 2.68
CA ILE A 32 0.65 -4.81 4.02
C ILE A 32 1.36 -3.70 4.80
N CYS A 33 2.12 -2.86 4.09
CA CYS A 33 2.97 -1.86 4.71
C CYS A 33 3.26 -0.72 3.73
N PHE A 34 3.41 0.48 4.27
CA PHE A 34 3.98 1.63 3.60
C PHE A 34 5.36 1.89 4.21
N GLY A 35 6.42 1.78 3.40
CA GLY A 35 7.79 1.81 3.87
C GLY A 35 8.39 0.41 4.08
N ASN A 36 9.66 0.38 4.46
CA ASN A 36 10.40 -0.87 4.64
C ASN A 36 10.27 -1.38 6.08
N ILE A 37 9.40 -2.37 6.29
CA ILE A 37 9.14 -2.94 7.62
C ILE A 37 10.39 -3.56 8.27
N ASP A 38 11.28 -4.17 7.48
CA ASP A 38 12.50 -4.83 7.98
C ASP A 38 13.52 -3.82 8.53
N LYS A 39 13.47 -2.55 8.07
CA LYS A 39 14.34 -1.45 8.54
C LYS A 39 13.67 -0.55 9.57
N SER A 40 12.36 -0.66 9.72
CA SER A 40 11.58 0.21 10.57
C SER A 40 11.73 -0.18 12.03
N LYS A 41 11.83 0.82 12.90
CA LYS A 41 11.90 0.68 14.36
C LYS A 41 10.57 1.03 15.03
N ILE A 42 9.72 1.77 14.34
CA ILE A 42 8.38 2.16 14.77
C ILE A 42 7.40 1.97 13.61
N ALA A 43 6.17 1.61 13.95
CA ALA A 43 5.06 1.57 13.01
C ALA A 43 3.93 2.48 13.52
N THR A 44 3.36 3.29 12.64
CA THR A 44 2.04 3.86 12.88
C THR A 44 0.98 2.90 12.37
N VAL A 45 -0.18 2.86 13.01
CA VAL A 45 -1.26 1.93 12.67
C VAL A 45 -2.48 2.71 12.19
N GLY A 46 -2.96 2.36 10.99
CA GLY A 46 -4.19 2.86 10.40
C GLY A 46 -5.26 1.78 10.30
N ILE A 47 -6.41 2.13 9.73
CA ILE A 47 -7.54 1.21 9.57
C ILE A 47 -7.41 0.43 8.26
N ASN A 48 -7.35 1.15 7.14
CA ASN A 48 -7.23 0.58 5.80
C ASN A 48 -6.64 1.59 4.81
N PRO A 49 -6.02 1.13 3.73
CA PRO A 49 -5.49 2.02 2.70
C PRO A 49 -6.58 2.86 2.05
N SER A 50 -6.25 4.11 1.75
CA SER A 50 -7.15 5.04 1.07
C SER A 50 -7.27 4.71 -0.42
N ASN A 51 -8.46 4.88 -1.01
CA ASN A 51 -8.62 4.83 -2.47
C ASN A 51 -7.70 5.83 -3.19
N LYS A 52 -7.32 6.93 -2.53
CA LYS A 52 -6.41 7.94 -3.06
C LYS A 52 -4.99 7.43 -3.30
N GLU A 53 -4.63 6.27 -2.78
CA GLU A 53 -3.39 5.58 -3.16
C GLU A 53 -3.35 5.19 -4.64
N PHE A 54 -4.54 5.00 -5.24
CA PHE A 54 -4.70 4.48 -6.57
C PHE A 54 -5.40 5.43 -7.54
N VAL A 55 -6.29 6.30 -7.06
CA VAL A 55 -7.07 7.22 -7.90
C VAL A 55 -6.86 8.68 -7.55
N ASN A 56 -6.99 9.55 -8.56
CA ASN A 56 -6.95 11.00 -8.38
C ASN A 56 -8.28 11.56 -7.83
N ASN A 57 -8.45 12.89 -7.86
CA ASN A 57 -9.67 13.55 -7.39
C ASN A 57 -10.91 13.31 -8.24
N MET A 58 -10.73 12.88 -9.48
CA MET A 58 -11.80 12.53 -10.41
C MET A 58 -12.11 11.02 -10.39
N GLY A 59 -11.46 10.24 -9.51
CA GLY A 59 -11.63 8.78 -9.47
C GLY A 59 -10.89 8.02 -10.58
N ILE A 60 -9.99 8.69 -11.33
CA ILE A 60 -9.22 8.09 -12.41
C ILE A 60 -7.93 7.48 -11.85
N GLU A 61 -7.55 6.28 -12.30
CA GLU A 61 -6.31 5.59 -11.90
C GLU A 61 -5.08 6.49 -12.11
N ILE A 62 -4.21 6.52 -11.12
CA ILE A 62 -2.92 7.20 -11.18
C ILE A 62 -1.91 6.28 -11.88
N THR A 63 -1.41 6.73 -13.04
CA THR A 63 -0.52 5.95 -13.89
C THR A 63 0.89 6.56 -14.00
N GLY A 64 1.80 5.85 -14.66
CA GLY A 64 3.17 6.30 -14.92
C GLY A 64 3.97 6.54 -13.64
N TYR A 65 4.81 7.59 -13.64
CA TYR A 65 5.67 7.95 -12.51
C TYR A 65 4.92 8.42 -11.26
N LYS A 66 3.62 8.76 -11.39
CA LYS A 66 2.80 9.17 -10.25
C LYS A 66 2.20 7.96 -9.52
N ARG A 67 2.22 6.77 -10.12
CA ARG A 67 1.67 5.56 -9.51
C ARG A 67 2.42 5.25 -8.22
N ARG A 68 1.67 4.94 -7.16
CA ARG A 68 2.24 4.60 -5.83
C ARG A 68 2.45 3.11 -5.65
N PHE A 69 1.46 2.32 -6.06
CA PHE A 69 1.48 0.86 -6.00
C PHE A 69 1.12 0.27 -7.36
N PRO A 70 1.62 -0.93 -7.69
CA PRO A 70 1.17 -1.66 -8.86
C PRO A 70 -0.35 -1.89 -8.84
N THR A 71 -0.95 -1.88 -10.00
CA THR A 71 -2.34 -2.27 -10.31
C THR A 71 -2.34 -3.44 -11.29
N LEU A 72 -3.48 -4.12 -11.46
CA LEU A 72 -3.66 -5.13 -12.51
C LEU A 72 -3.20 -4.61 -13.89
N GLN A 73 -3.62 -3.38 -14.24
CA GLN A 73 -3.22 -2.71 -15.48
C GLN A 73 -1.69 -2.54 -15.57
N SER A 74 -1.05 -2.05 -14.50
CA SER A 74 0.40 -1.82 -14.51
C SER A 74 1.23 -3.12 -14.54
N LEU A 75 0.65 -4.21 -14.05
CA LEU A 75 1.27 -5.53 -14.04
C LEU A 75 0.96 -6.31 -15.32
N ASN A 76 0.09 -5.78 -16.18
CA ASN A 76 -0.35 -6.43 -17.42
C ASN A 76 -0.98 -7.81 -17.17
N ILE A 77 -1.85 -7.90 -16.17
CA ILE A 77 -2.64 -9.08 -15.83
C ILE A 77 -4.13 -8.71 -15.77
N GLN A 78 -5.01 -9.65 -16.09
CA GLN A 78 -6.46 -9.36 -16.09
C GLN A 78 -7.10 -9.56 -14.72
N ASN A 79 -6.53 -10.44 -13.90
CA ASN A 79 -7.02 -10.74 -12.56
C ASN A 79 -5.86 -11.27 -11.69
N TRP A 80 -6.06 -11.32 -10.38
CA TRP A 80 -5.02 -11.69 -9.45
C TRP A 80 -4.61 -13.18 -9.50
N ASN A 81 -5.35 -14.06 -10.18
CA ASN A 81 -4.94 -15.46 -10.35
C ASN A 81 -3.76 -15.61 -11.33
N GLU A 82 -3.48 -14.58 -12.13
CA GLU A 82 -2.33 -14.53 -13.05
C GLU A 82 -1.03 -14.04 -12.36
N ILE A 83 -1.07 -13.84 -11.04
CA ILE A 83 0.11 -13.36 -10.30
C ILE A 83 1.25 -14.40 -10.33
N ASN A 84 2.48 -13.91 -10.47
CA ASN A 84 3.70 -14.72 -10.41
C ASN A 84 4.74 -14.04 -9.49
N GLU A 85 5.90 -14.69 -9.30
CA GLU A 85 6.95 -14.18 -8.41
C GLU A 85 7.47 -12.78 -8.78
N SER A 86 7.56 -12.47 -10.08
CA SER A 86 7.97 -11.14 -10.56
C SER A 86 6.95 -10.07 -10.18
N HIS A 87 5.65 -10.39 -10.26
CA HIS A 87 4.59 -9.49 -9.81
C HIS A 87 4.65 -9.26 -8.28
N VAL A 88 4.82 -10.33 -7.50
CA VAL A 88 4.98 -10.23 -6.03
C VAL A 88 6.19 -9.37 -5.67
N TYR A 89 7.31 -9.53 -6.38
CA TYR A 89 8.49 -8.69 -6.18
C TYR A 89 8.19 -7.21 -6.43
N LYS A 90 7.52 -6.87 -7.53
CA LYS A 90 7.14 -5.47 -7.84
C LYS A 90 6.21 -4.87 -6.79
N ILE A 91 5.25 -5.66 -6.29
CA ILE A 91 4.35 -5.24 -5.22
C ILE A 91 5.15 -4.96 -3.94
N LYS A 92 5.99 -5.91 -3.51
CA LYS A 92 6.84 -5.72 -2.33
C LYS A 92 7.79 -4.53 -2.46
N ASP A 93 8.43 -4.36 -3.61
CA ASP A 93 9.33 -3.24 -3.88
C ASP A 93 8.61 -1.89 -3.74
N SER A 94 7.34 -1.81 -4.18
CA SER A 94 6.53 -0.60 -4.00
C SER A 94 6.22 -0.28 -2.54
N TYR A 95 6.10 -1.28 -1.67
CA TYR A 95 5.97 -1.05 -0.22
C TYR A 95 7.27 -0.43 0.33
N GLU A 96 8.40 -1.08 0.07
CA GLU A 96 9.70 -0.69 0.63
C GLU A 96 10.18 0.68 0.16
N ASN A 97 9.77 1.09 -1.05
CA ASN A 97 10.14 2.36 -1.65
C ASN A 97 9.02 3.40 -1.63
N TYR A 98 7.90 3.13 -0.94
CA TYR A 98 6.73 4.03 -0.93
C TYR A 98 7.10 5.48 -0.62
N PHE A 99 7.81 5.72 0.49
CA PHE A 99 8.22 7.06 0.94
C PHE A 99 9.41 7.66 0.17
N LYS A 100 10.03 6.91 -0.74
CA LYS A 100 11.05 7.44 -1.67
C LYS A 100 10.45 7.94 -2.97
N ASN A 101 9.22 7.54 -3.26
CA ASN A 101 8.51 7.79 -4.51
C ASN A 101 7.41 8.84 -4.29
N ASN A 102 6.27 8.69 -4.98
CA ASN A 102 5.14 9.62 -4.90
C ASN A 102 4.20 9.28 -3.73
N SER A 103 4.68 9.24 -2.49
CA SER A 103 3.84 8.94 -1.31
C SER A 103 2.66 9.90 -1.14
N TYR A 104 1.64 9.49 -0.38
CA TYR A 104 0.48 10.32 -0.09
C TYR A 104 0.78 11.36 1.01
N ASP A 105 1.68 12.30 0.68
CA ASP A 105 2.27 13.24 1.63
C ASP A 105 1.26 14.13 2.36
N ILE A 106 0.09 14.39 1.77
CA ILE A 106 -0.99 15.16 2.43
C ILE A 106 -1.39 14.52 3.77
N TRP A 107 -1.34 13.19 3.84
CA TRP A 107 -1.58 12.43 5.05
C TRP A 107 -0.28 12.19 5.82
N PHE A 108 0.72 11.59 5.18
CA PHE A 108 1.90 11.08 5.87
C PHE A 108 2.83 12.14 6.45
N LYS A 109 2.93 13.34 5.84
CA LYS A 109 3.77 14.41 6.42
C LYS A 109 3.23 14.93 7.76
N LYS A 110 1.92 14.83 8.00
CA LYS A 110 1.32 15.21 9.29
C LYS A 110 1.71 14.24 10.39
N LEU A 111 1.71 12.94 10.08
CA LEU A 111 2.18 11.91 11.00
C LEU A 111 3.68 11.98 11.21
N ASP A 112 4.44 12.21 10.13
CA ASP A 112 5.90 12.33 10.18
C ASP A 112 6.36 13.47 11.09
N PHE A 113 5.67 14.62 11.04
CA PHE A 113 5.93 15.75 11.93
C PHE A 113 5.85 15.37 13.42
N ILE A 114 4.96 14.46 13.79
CA ILE A 114 4.85 13.97 15.18
C ILE A 114 5.96 12.96 15.47
N LEU A 115 6.25 12.06 14.53
CA LEU A 115 7.30 11.05 14.69
C LEU A 115 8.70 11.67 14.77
N SER A 116 8.95 12.79 14.07
CA SER A 116 10.25 13.44 14.01
C SER A 116 10.70 13.96 15.37
N GLU A 117 9.76 14.40 16.21
CA GLU A 117 10.02 14.79 17.60
C GLU A 117 10.54 13.63 18.46
N CYS A 118 10.22 12.39 18.06
CA CYS A 118 10.70 11.17 18.71
C CYS A 118 11.96 10.59 18.04
N GLY A 119 12.54 11.28 17.06
CA GLY A 119 13.72 10.79 16.33
C GLY A 119 13.44 9.71 15.28
N PHE A 120 12.19 9.57 14.85
CA PHE A 120 11.78 8.65 13.78
C PHE A 120 11.23 9.41 12.58
N SER A 121 11.35 8.86 11.37
CA SER A 121 10.74 9.43 10.18
C SER A 121 10.51 8.37 9.12
N PHE A 122 9.42 8.54 8.37
CA PHE A 122 9.13 7.78 7.15
C PHE A 122 10.10 8.12 6.02
N TYR A 123 10.70 9.31 6.06
CA TYR A 123 11.44 9.91 4.95
C TYR A 123 12.95 9.94 5.21
N PHE A 124 13.71 10.39 4.20
CA PHE A 124 15.15 10.65 4.33
C PHE A 124 15.41 11.71 5.42
N PRO A 125 16.48 11.56 6.21
CA PRO A 125 17.53 10.53 6.13
C PRO A 125 17.22 9.24 6.88
N SER A 126 16.21 9.23 7.74
CA SER A 126 16.04 8.17 8.74
C SER A 126 15.48 6.88 8.17
N TYR A 127 14.40 6.93 7.38
CA TYR A 127 13.68 5.77 6.85
C TYR A 127 13.47 4.64 7.88
N ASN A 128 13.23 5.02 9.14
CA ASN A 128 13.16 4.11 10.28
C ASN A 128 11.74 4.00 10.85
N ALA A 129 10.75 4.55 10.15
CA ALA A 129 9.33 4.36 10.43
C ALA A 129 8.62 3.73 9.22
N CYS A 130 7.60 2.94 9.49
CA CYS A 130 6.64 2.47 8.50
C CYS A 130 5.20 2.69 8.96
N HIS A 131 4.26 2.55 8.04
CA HIS A 131 2.84 2.53 8.36
C HIS A 131 2.25 1.18 8.00
N ILE A 132 1.39 0.66 8.86
CA ILE A 132 0.63 -0.57 8.63
C ILE A 132 -0.85 -0.29 8.85
N ASP A 133 -1.70 -0.97 8.11
CA ASP A 133 -3.15 -0.90 8.28
C ASP A 133 -3.68 -2.20 8.88
N LEU A 134 -4.71 -2.11 9.71
CA LEU A 134 -5.39 -3.28 10.28
C LEU A 134 -6.04 -4.16 9.20
N VAL A 135 -6.55 -3.53 8.15
CA VAL A 135 -7.15 -4.19 6.99
C VAL A 135 -6.32 -3.84 5.76
N PRO A 136 -5.67 -4.82 5.09
CA PRO A 136 -4.74 -4.54 4.00
C PRO A 136 -5.43 -4.25 2.66
N PHE A 137 -6.76 -4.09 2.64
CA PHE A 137 -7.52 -3.89 1.42
C PHE A 137 -8.00 -2.46 1.28
N THR A 138 -7.82 -1.90 0.08
CA THR A 138 -8.28 -0.55 -0.22
C THR A 138 -9.78 -0.55 -0.47
N THR A 139 -10.54 0.24 0.28
CA THR A 139 -12.01 0.33 0.12
C THR A 139 -12.41 1.37 -0.93
N LYS A 140 -13.52 1.14 -1.64
CA LYS A 140 -14.13 2.11 -2.56
C LYS A 140 -14.73 3.30 -1.79
N LEU A 141 -15.41 2.98 -0.69
CA LEU A 141 -16.05 3.93 0.21
C LEU A 141 -15.08 4.37 1.29
N LYS A 142 -15.22 5.63 1.70
CA LYS A 142 -14.47 6.22 2.79
C LYS A 142 -15.32 6.25 4.04
N TRP A 143 -14.66 6.24 5.18
CA TRP A 143 -15.27 6.66 6.44
C TRP A 143 -15.49 8.17 6.36
N GLU A 144 -16.75 8.56 6.15
CA GLU A 144 -17.20 9.95 6.19
C GLU A 144 -18.10 10.10 7.42
N VAL A 145 -17.93 11.23 8.13
CA VAL A 145 -18.81 11.65 9.23
C VAL A 145 -19.83 12.63 8.67
#